data_AF-A0A821KQ98-F1
#
_entry.id   AF-A0A821KQ98-F1
#
_cell.length_a   1.000
_cell.length_b   1.000
_cell.length_c   1.000
_cell.angle_alpha   90.00
_cell.angle_beta   90.00
_cell.angle_gamma   90.00
#
_symmetry.space_group_name_H-M   'P 1'
#
loop_
_entity.id
_entity.type
_entity.pdbx_description
1 polymer ?
#
loop_
_entity_poly.entity_id
_entity_poly.type
_entity_poly.pdbx_seq_one_letter_code
_entity_poly.pdbx_strand_id
1 'polypeptide(L)'
;MAYHHQHDCLILSALGCGAFKNPPTHMASIFKSVIQQYAGYFKTIHFAIIDDHNTGNQHNPDGNYLPFKRILDGFRVNATTHELCVGMASGPFKITGKDQENMIIDDVYIFGLPPCQYGAECYDLGDVQHCQAYSHPPLCPQHGACEQFLADGMHRSFFIHRKKCQHGGECLHITDEKHSRQYEHPEFCPANSECLDTSKDHLFHYRHLPRCKTGPIKCLLFLKRDPEHCRSYLHCKIICEFGTFCVNFHDQEHFNDQLHPFYQPCPSTPFSCR
;
A
#
# COMPACT_ATOMS: atom_id res chain seq x y z
N MET A 1 -5.53 -26.02 -5.23
CA MET A 1 -5.41 -27.49 -5.04
C MET A 1 -4.14 -27.88 -4.30
N ALA A 2 -2.93 -27.60 -4.82
CA ALA A 2 -1.70 -28.06 -4.16
C ALA A 2 -1.57 -27.61 -2.69
N TYR A 3 -1.85 -26.34 -2.41
CA TYR A 3 -1.85 -25.81 -1.04
C TYR A 3 -2.89 -26.49 -0.13
N HIS A 4 -4.12 -26.74 -0.61
CA HIS A 4 -5.16 -27.47 0.15
C HIS A 4 -4.74 -28.89 0.53
N HIS A 5 -3.90 -29.52 -0.29
CA HIS A 5 -3.32 -30.83 0.01
C HIS A 5 -2.02 -30.73 0.82
N GLN A 6 -1.75 -29.58 1.44
CA GLN A 6 -0.60 -29.33 2.32
C GLN A 6 0.76 -29.53 1.63
N HIS A 7 0.84 -29.30 0.32
CA HIS A 7 2.13 -29.22 -0.35
C HIS A 7 2.77 -27.86 -0.11
N ASP A 8 4.03 -27.86 0.34
CA ASP A 8 4.82 -26.66 0.55
C ASP A 8 5.82 -26.39 -0.57
N CYS A 9 5.98 -27.32 -1.52
CA CYS A 9 6.88 -27.22 -2.67
C CYS A 9 6.16 -27.63 -3.96
N LEU A 10 6.48 -26.97 -5.07
CA LEU A 10 5.91 -27.28 -6.39
C LEU A 10 7.00 -27.60 -7.41
N ILE A 11 6.74 -28.58 -8.26
CA ILE A 11 7.50 -28.82 -9.50
C ILE A 11 6.53 -28.62 -10.67
N LEU A 12 6.81 -27.64 -11.52
CA LEU A 12 5.98 -27.22 -12.63
C LEU A 12 6.76 -27.35 -13.95
N SER A 13 6.06 -27.17 -15.08
CA SER A 13 6.64 -27.22 -16.43
C SER A 13 6.24 -25.99 -17.25
N ALA A 14 6.75 -25.89 -18.48
CA ALA A 14 6.34 -24.87 -19.45
C ALA A 14 4.94 -25.17 -20.02
N LEU A 15 3.92 -24.96 -19.18
CA LEU A 15 2.54 -25.40 -19.42
C LEU A 15 2.00 -24.89 -20.76
N GLY A 16 1.72 -25.81 -21.67
CA GLY A 16 1.12 -25.52 -22.99
C GLY A 16 2.07 -24.90 -24.02
N CYS A 17 3.36 -24.76 -23.73
CA CYS A 17 4.33 -24.13 -24.64
C CYS A 17 4.81 -25.02 -25.80
N GLY A 18 4.53 -26.32 -25.74
CA GLY A 18 4.80 -27.28 -26.82
C GLY A 18 3.64 -27.38 -27.81
N ALA A 19 2.92 -28.51 -27.79
CA ALA A 19 1.85 -28.83 -28.72
C ALA A 19 0.70 -27.79 -28.78
N PHE A 20 0.38 -27.15 -27.65
CA PHE A 20 -0.67 -26.14 -27.55
C PHE A 20 -0.22 -24.73 -27.97
N LYS A 21 1.06 -24.56 -28.32
CA LYS A 21 1.63 -23.35 -28.91
C LYS A 21 1.47 -22.07 -28.08
N ASN A 22 1.39 -22.17 -26.74
CA ASN A 22 1.42 -20.99 -25.89
C ASN A 22 2.81 -20.32 -25.96
N PRO A 23 2.90 -18.99 -26.14
CA PRO A 23 4.18 -18.28 -26.12
C PRO A 23 4.89 -18.44 -24.77
N PRO A 24 6.13 -18.99 -24.70
CA PRO A 24 6.78 -19.30 -23.43
C PRO A 24 7.04 -18.05 -22.57
N THR A 25 7.42 -16.93 -23.19
CA THR A 25 7.63 -15.66 -22.49
C THR A 25 6.37 -15.19 -21.78
N HIS A 26 5.21 -15.26 -22.42
CA HIS A 26 3.93 -14.89 -21.79
C HIS A 26 3.57 -15.85 -20.66
N MET A 27 3.74 -17.16 -20.85
CA MET A 27 3.47 -18.14 -19.79
C MET A 27 4.34 -17.93 -18.56
N ALA A 28 5.64 -17.66 -18.74
CA ALA A 28 6.55 -17.36 -17.64
C ALA A 28 6.12 -16.09 -16.88
N SER A 29 5.70 -15.03 -17.59
CA SER A 29 5.17 -13.82 -16.95
C SER A 29 3.87 -14.09 -16.17
N ILE A 30 2.96 -14.91 -16.70
CA ILE A 30 1.75 -15.33 -15.98
C ILE A 30 2.13 -16.05 -14.68
N PHE A 31 3.05 -17.02 -14.76
CA PHE A 31 3.52 -17.72 -13.57
C PHE A 31 4.15 -16.77 -12.55
N LYS A 32 4.95 -15.79 -12.99
CA LYS A 32 5.53 -14.78 -12.11
C LYS A 32 4.45 -14.01 -11.34
N SER A 33 3.43 -13.51 -12.04
CA SER A 33 2.29 -12.81 -11.42
C SER A 33 1.57 -13.71 -10.42
N VAL A 34 1.26 -14.95 -10.79
CA VAL A 34 0.58 -15.91 -9.90
C VAL A 34 1.43 -16.23 -8.68
N ILE A 35 2.75 -16.44 -8.84
CA ILE A 35 3.65 -16.68 -7.71
C ILE A 35 3.62 -15.49 -6.73
N GLN A 36 3.58 -14.25 -7.23
CA GLN A 36 3.43 -13.08 -6.39
C GLN A 36 2.09 -13.04 -5.64
N GLN A 37 1.00 -13.52 -6.25
CA GLN A 37 -0.30 -13.64 -5.58
C GLN A 37 -0.28 -14.69 -4.45
N TYR A 38 0.53 -15.73 -4.61
CA TYR A 38 0.72 -16.83 -3.64
C TYR A 38 1.98 -16.65 -2.78
N ALA A 39 2.45 -15.41 -2.61
CA ALA A 39 3.64 -15.12 -1.84
C ALA A 39 3.51 -15.65 -0.40
N GLY A 40 4.45 -16.50 0.03
CA GLY A 40 4.45 -17.13 1.36
C GLY A 40 3.72 -18.48 1.46
N TYR A 41 3.02 -18.93 0.42
CA TYR A 41 2.27 -20.20 0.46
C TYR A 41 3.13 -21.43 0.18
N PHE A 42 4.20 -21.27 -0.60
CA PHE A 42 5.12 -22.34 -0.95
C PHE A 42 6.54 -21.91 -0.60
N LYS A 43 7.33 -22.82 -0.02
CA LYS A 43 8.75 -22.62 0.29
C LYS A 43 9.58 -22.48 -0.98
N THR A 44 9.34 -23.35 -1.95
CA THR A 44 10.09 -23.39 -3.22
C THR A 44 9.22 -23.84 -4.38
N ILE A 45 9.43 -23.24 -5.55
CA ILE A 45 8.78 -23.61 -6.81
C ILE A 45 9.88 -23.84 -7.84
N HIS A 46 9.93 -25.03 -8.42
CA HIS A 46 10.89 -25.41 -9.45
C HIS A 46 10.19 -25.59 -10.80
N PHE A 47 10.75 -25.03 -11.86
CA PHE A 47 10.31 -25.28 -13.23
C PHE A 47 11.24 -26.28 -13.90
N ALA A 48 10.77 -27.53 -14.04
CA ALA A 48 11.47 -28.59 -14.74
C ALA A 48 11.11 -28.53 -16.24
N ILE A 49 11.95 -27.86 -17.03
CA ILE A 49 11.69 -27.60 -18.45
C ILE A 49 12.75 -28.32 -19.29
N ILE A 50 12.28 -29.14 -20.22
CA ILE A 50 13.10 -29.84 -21.21
C ILE A 50 12.68 -29.31 -22.57
N ASP A 51 13.65 -28.84 -23.34
CA ASP A 51 13.45 -28.48 -24.74
C ASP A 51 13.54 -29.75 -25.59
N ASP A 52 12.47 -30.04 -26.33
CA ASP A 52 12.33 -31.22 -27.18
C ASP A 52 12.05 -30.82 -28.64
N HIS A 53 11.60 -31.76 -29.46
CA HIS A 53 11.22 -31.52 -30.85
C HIS A 53 10.09 -30.50 -31.06
N ASN A 54 9.38 -30.07 -30.01
CA ASN A 54 8.36 -29.02 -30.08
C ASN A 54 8.93 -27.61 -29.84
N THR A 55 10.25 -27.46 -29.74
CA THR A 55 10.95 -26.19 -29.52
C THR A 55 11.60 -25.64 -30.79
N GLY A 56 11.93 -24.34 -30.79
CA GLY A 56 12.51 -23.68 -31.96
C GLY A 56 11.50 -23.38 -33.08
N ASN A 57 10.21 -23.47 -32.79
CA ASN A 57 9.15 -23.11 -33.73
C ASN A 57 8.88 -21.59 -33.71
N GLN A 58 8.06 -21.10 -34.63
CA GLN A 58 7.71 -19.68 -34.73
C GLN A 58 7.18 -19.09 -33.40
N HIS A 59 6.47 -19.87 -32.59
CA HIS A 59 5.91 -19.40 -31.31
C HIS A 59 6.90 -19.51 -30.12
N ASN A 60 8.00 -20.26 -30.27
CA ASN A 60 9.03 -20.47 -29.24
C ASN A 60 10.45 -20.57 -29.84
N PRO A 61 10.93 -19.54 -30.57
CA PRO A 61 12.20 -19.59 -31.30
C PRO A 61 13.41 -19.81 -30.37
N ASP A 62 13.34 -19.31 -29.14
CA ASP A 62 14.37 -19.46 -28.09
C ASP A 62 14.19 -20.75 -27.26
N GLY A 63 13.29 -21.65 -27.66
CA GLY A 63 12.84 -22.78 -26.85
C GLY A 63 11.95 -22.38 -25.68
N ASN A 64 11.68 -23.34 -24.79
CA ASN A 64 10.85 -23.11 -23.61
C ASN A 64 11.69 -22.80 -22.37
N TYR A 65 12.90 -23.37 -22.26
CA TYR A 65 13.76 -23.19 -21.11
C TYR A 65 14.23 -21.73 -20.94
N LEU A 66 14.75 -21.13 -22.02
CA LEU A 66 15.41 -19.83 -21.92
C LEU A 66 14.47 -18.69 -21.50
N PRO A 67 13.22 -18.57 -22.01
CA PRO A 67 12.28 -17.55 -21.54
C PRO A 67 11.91 -17.69 -20.05
N PHE A 68 11.66 -18.91 -19.59
CA PHE A 68 11.37 -19.18 -18.17
C PHE A 68 12.56 -18.84 -17.29
N LYS A 69 13.78 -19.24 -17.69
CA LYS A 69 15.00 -18.89 -16.96
C LYS A 69 15.14 -17.37 -16.82
N ARG A 70 15.00 -16.61 -17.91
CA ARG A 70 15.16 -15.14 -17.89
C ARG A 70 14.21 -14.45 -16.92
N ILE A 71 12.99 -14.97 -16.75
CA ILE A 71 11.93 -14.31 -15.96
C ILE A 71 11.87 -14.82 -14.51
N LEU A 72 12.12 -16.11 -14.28
CA LEU A 72 11.83 -16.78 -13.01
C LEU A 72 13.08 -17.31 -12.28
N ASP A 73 14.23 -17.42 -12.95
CA ASP A 73 15.45 -17.93 -12.30
C ASP A 73 15.92 -16.96 -11.20
N GLY A 74 16.09 -17.50 -10.00
CA GLY A 74 16.41 -16.69 -8.81
C GLY A 74 15.30 -15.73 -8.35
N PHE A 75 14.11 -15.75 -8.97
CA PHE A 75 13.00 -14.88 -8.55
C PHE A 75 12.54 -15.24 -7.13
N ARG A 76 12.45 -14.23 -6.27
CA ARG A 76 12.02 -14.37 -4.87
C ARG A 76 10.89 -13.39 -4.59
N VAL A 77 9.93 -13.87 -3.81
CA VAL A 77 8.85 -13.03 -3.28
C VAL A 77 8.72 -13.30 -1.79
N ASN A 78 8.58 -12.22 -1.01
CA ASN A 78 8.33 -12.31 0.42
C ASN A 78 6.82 -12.27 0.67
N ALA A 79 6.37 -12.93 1.73
CA ALA A 79 4.98 -12.82 2.16
C ALA A 79 4.61 -11.35 2.41
N THR A 80 3.44 -10.93 1.95
CA THR A 80 2.97 -9.56 2.12
C THR A 80 2.76 -9.29 3.62
N THR A 81 3.47 -8.32 4.17
CA THR A 81 3.42 -7.97 5.61
C THR A 81 2.27 -7.01 5.96
N HIS A 82 1.54 -6.50 4.98
CA HIS A 82 0.44 -5.58 5.21
C HIS A 82 -0.82 -6.32 5.66
N GLU A 83 -1.42 -5.80 6.73
CA GLU A 83 -2.71 -6.22 7.24
C GLU A 83 -3.75 -6.08 6.14
N LEU A 84 -4.19 -7.21 5.58
CA LEU A 84 -5.42 -7.26 4.81
C LEU A 84 -6.53 -6.72 5.72
N CYS A 85 -7.16 -5.61 5.31
CA CYS A 85 -8.32 -5.08 6.02
C CYS A 85 -9.33 -6.21 6.22
N VAL A 86 -9.69 -6.48 7.48
CA VAL A 86 -10.65 -7.51 7.86
C VAL A 86 -11.91 -7.34 7.01
N GLY A 87 -12.21 -8.33 6.17
CA GLY A 87 -13.38 -8.33 5.29
C GLY A 87 -13.11 -8.16 3.80
N MET A 88 -11.92 -7.73 3.36
CA MET A 88 -11.58 -7.62 1.93
C MET A 88 -10.97 -8.91 1.38
N ALA A 89 -11.66 -9.56 0.44
CA ALA A 89 -11.07 -10.65 -0.35
C ALA A 89 -10.12 -10.04 -1.39
N SER A 90 -8.89 -10.56 -1.47
CA SER A 90 -7.87 -10.06 -2.40
C SER A 90 -7.26 -11.24 -3.13
N GLY A 91 -7.65 -11.43 -4.39
CA GLY A 91 -7.29 -12.59 -5.18
C GLY A 91 -8.22 -13.77 -4.94
N PRO A 92 -7.85 -14.99 -5.39
CA PRO A 92 -8.69 -16.17 -5.20
C PRO A 92 -8.87 -16.57 -3.74
N PHE A 93 -8.26 -15.87 -2.77
CA PHE A 93 -8.29 -16.24 -1.36
C PHE A 93 -8.73 -15.09 -0.46
N LYS A 94 -9.47 -15.44 0.60
CA LYS A 94 -9.82 -14.54 1.70
C LYS A 94 -9.19 -15.12 2.97
N ILE A 95 -8.33 -14.36 3.65
CA ILE A 95 -7.85 -14.69 5.00
C ILE A 95 -8.98 -14.35 5.97
N THR A 96 -9.52 -15.36 6.66
CA THR A 96 -10.72 -15.22 7.51
C THR A 96 -10.44 -14.93 8.98
N GLY A 97 -9.18 -15.02 9.44
CA GLY A 97 -8.80 -14.56 10.78
C GLY A 97 -7.31 -14.69 11.02
N LYS A 98 -6.76 -13.81 11.88
CA LYS A 98 -5.47 -14.03 12.56
C LYS A 98 -5.82 -14.63 13.91
N ASP A 99 -5.69 -15.94 14.08
CA ASP A 99 -5.36 -16.46 15.41
C ASP A 99 -3.84 -16.58 15.50
N GLN A 100 -3.33 -16.07 16.62
CA GLN A 100 -1.93 -15.74 16.80
C GLN A 100 -1.03 -16.99 16.63
N GLU A 101 0.08 -16.79 15.93
CA GLU A 101 1.25 -17.68 15.80
C GLU A 101 1.32 -18.67 14.63
N ASN A 102 0.24 -19.16 14.01
CA ASN A 102 0.35 -20.03 12.81
C ASN A 102 -0.87 -19.92 11.86
N MET A 103 -0.64 -19.77 10.55
CA MET A 103 -1.70 -19.84 9.53
C MET A 103 -2.26 -21.28 9.46
N ILE A 104 -3.57 -21.46 9.63
CA ILE A 104 -4.23 -22.78 9.57
C ILE A 104 -4.91 -22.93 8.19
N ILE A 105 -4.95 -24.17 7.69
CA ILE A 105 -5.42 -24.57 6.34
C ILE A 105 -6.84 -24.11 5.99
N ASP A 106 -7.68 -23.82 6.98
CA ASP A 106 -9.06 -23.36 6.79
C ASP A 106 -9.16 -21.87 6.41
N ASP A 107 -8.05 -21.12 6.39
CA ASP A 107 -8.03 -19.67 6.09
C ASP A 107 -7.82 -19.33 4.60
N VAL A 108 -7.90 -20.33 3.71
CA VAL A 108 -7.58 -20.16 2.29
C VAL A 108 -8.61 -20.92 1.45
N TYR A 109 -9.66 -20.25 0.99
CA TYR A 109 -10.68 -20.82 0.09
C TYR A 109 -10.59 -20.21 -1.31
N ILE A 110 -10.44 -21.04 -2.36
CA ILE A 110 -10.58 -20.60 -3.77
C ILE A 110 -12.07 -20.35 -4.02
N PHE A 111 -12.51 -19.09 -3.97
CA PHE A 111 -13.93 -18.77 -4.25
C PHE A 111 -14.30 -19.16 -5.68
N GLY A 112 -15.37 -19.95 -5.82
CA GLY A 112 -16.03 -20.25 -7.10
C GLY A 112 -16.92 -19.12 -7.63
N LEU A 113 -16.70 -17.88 -7.19
CA LEU A 113 -17.44 -16.72 -7.69
C LEU A 113 -17.02 -16.41 -9.13
N PRO A 114 -17.97 -16.05 -10.00
CA PRO A 114 -17.64 -15.61 -11.34
C PRO A 114 -16.66 -14.42 -11.28
N PRO A 115 -15.66 -14.36 -12.19
CA PRO A 115 -14.74 -13.23 -12.24
C PRO A 115 -15.50 -11.94 -12.51
N CYS A 116 -15.14 -10.87 -11.81
CA CYS A 116 -15.65 -9.54 -12.12
C CYS A 116 -15.27 -9.15 -13.55
N GLN A 117 -16.24 -8.68 -14.34
CA GLN A 117 -16.00 -8.24 -15.72
C GLN A 117 -14.95 -7.13 -15.86
N TYR A 118 -14.75 -6.35 -14.79
CA TYR A 118 -13.78 -5.25 -14.75
C TYR A 118 -12.42 -5.67 -14.18
N GLY A 119 -12.28 -6.89 -13.63
CA GLY A 119 -11.02 -7.44 -13.13
C GLY A 119 -10.24 -6.49 -12.23
N ALA A 120 -8.99 -6.21 -12.59
CA ALA A 120 -8.08 -5.32 -11.86
C ALA A 120 -8.48 -3.83 -11.89
N GLU A 121 -9.42 -3.44 -12.76
CA GLU A 121 -9.89 -2.07 -12.94
C GLU A 121 -11.26 -1.83 -12.28
N CYS A 122 -11.75 -2.77 -11.47
CA CYS A 122 -13.04 -2.65 -10.80
C CYS A 122 -13.06 -1.48 -9.81
N TYR A 123 -14.07 -0.60 -9.92
CA TYR A 123 -14.27 0.55 -9.04
C TYR A 123 -15.14 0.23 -7.80
N ASP A 124 -15.79 -0.94 -7.78
CA ASP A 124 -16.76 -1.35 -6.76
C ASP A 124 -16.17 -2.22 -5.66
N LEU A 125 -14.84 -2.17 -5.46
CA LEU A 125 -14.11 -2.99 -4.48
C LEU A 125 -14.48 -2.71 -3.01
N GLY A 126 -15.20 -1.63 -2.74
CA GLY A 126 -15.75 -1.34 -1.42
C GLY A 126 -17.25 -1.65 -1.28
N ASP A 127 -17.90 -2.13 -2.34
CA ASP A 127 -19.29 -2.61 -2.26
C ASP A 127 -19.29 -4.08 -1.78
N VAL A 128 -19.80 -4.28 -0.57
CA VAL A 128 -19.83 -5.59 0.08
C VAL A 128 -20.68 -6.60 -0.71
N GLN A 129 -21.80 -6.17 -1.29
CA GLN A 129 -22.66 -7.07 -2.07
C GLN A 129 -21.97 -7.49 -3.37
N HIS A 130 -21.31 -6.55 -4.04
CA HIS A 130 -20.53 -6.83 -5.24
C HIS A 130 -19.37 -7.79 -4.98
N CYS A 131 -18.58 -7.53 -3.94
CA CYS A 131 -17.45 -8.39 -3.56
C CYS A 131 -17.87 -9.77 -3.02
N GLN A 132 -19.14 -9.95 -2.64
CA GLN A 132 -19.71 -11.26 -2.33
C GLN A 132 -20.20 -12.00 -3.59
N ALA A 133 -20.49 -11.29 -4.68
CA ALA A 133 -21.01 -11.85 -5.92
C ALA A 133 -19.91 -12.16 -6.96
N TYR A 134 -18.80 -11.41 -6.94
CA TYR A 134 -17.75 -11.50 -7.96
C TYR A 134 -16.35 -11.63 -7.35
N SER A 135 -15.48 -12.36 -8.04
CA SER A 135 -14.06 -12.46 -7.67
C SER A 135 -13.21 -11.36 -8.34
N HIS A 136 -12.17 -10.92 -7.62
CA HIS A 136 -11.27 -9.85 -8.05
C HIS A 136 -9.80 -10.28 -7.93
N PRO A 137 -8.89 -9.74 -8.76
CA PRO A 137 -7.46 -9.90 -8.53
C PRO A 137 -7.03 -9.32 -7.18
N PRO A 138 -5.88 -9.74 -6.60
CA PRO A 138 -5.39 -9.17 -5.36
C PRO A 138 -4.89 -7.74 -5.54
N LEU A 139 -4.84 -6.98 -4.44
CA LEU A 139 -4.15 -5.70 -4.37
C LEU A 139 -2.65 -5.91 -4.57
N CYS A 140 -2.02 -4.99 -5.28
CA CYS A 140 -0.57 -5.05 -5.45
C CYS A 140 0.13 -4.87 -4.10
N PRO A 141 1.07 -5.76 -3.71
CA PRO A 141 1.87 -5.60 -2.49
C PRO A 141 2.60 -4.26 -2.40
N GLN A 142 3.01 -3.70 -3.55
CA GLN A 142 3.75 -2.45 -3.64
C GLN A 142 2.84 -1.20 -3.73
N HIS A 143 1.52 -1.37 -3.82
CA HIS A 143 0.52 -0.30 -3.88
C HIS A 143 0.93 0.87 -4.81
N GLY A 144 0.93 2.10 -4.30
CA GLY A 144 1.35 3.30 -5.01
C GLY A 144 2.86 3.44 -5.26
N ALA A 145 3.71 2.58 -4.70
CA ALA A 145 5.16 2.54 -4.97
C ALA A 145 5.54 1.52 -6.06
N CYS A 146 4.56 0.89 -6.71
CA CYS A 146 4.81 -0.13 -7.71
C CYS A 146 5.33 0.45 -9.03
N GLU A 147 6.61 0.22 -9.32
CA GLU A 147 7.24 0.58 -10.59
C GLU A 147 6.78 -0.34 -11.75
N GLN A 148 6.29 -1.54 -11.45
CA GLN A 148 5.82 -2.52 -12.43
C GLN A 148 4.48 -2.14 -13.06
N PHE A 149 3.70 -1.22 -12.45
CA PHE A 149 2.39 -0.83 -12.96
C PHE A 149 2.44 -0.24 -14.38
N LEU A 150 3.47 0.56 -14.68
CA LEU A 150 3.66 1.15 -16.01
C LEU A 150 4.48 0.25 -16.95
N ALA A 151 5.34 -0.60 -16.39
CA ALA A 151 6.30 -1.39 -17.15
C ALA A 151 5.78 -2.77 -17.57
N ASP A 152 4.80 -3.33 -16.85
CA ASP A 152 4.33 -4.70 -17.05
C ASP A 152 2.79 -4.77 -17.17
N GLY A 153 2.31 -4.92 -18.41
CA GLY A 153 0.88 -5.04 -18.69
C GLY A 153 0.23 -6.31 -18.10
N MET A 154 1.01 -7.36 -17.86
CA MET A 154 0.53 -8.57 -17.17
C MET A 154 0.40 -8.31 -15.68
N HIS A 155 1.37 -7.65 -15.06
CA HIS A 155 1.24 -7.22 -13.66
C HIS A 155 -0.03 -6.38 -13.46
N ARG A 156 -0.26 -5.39 -14.32
CA ARG A 156 -1.44 -4.50 -14.24
C ARG A 156 -2.79 -5.21 -14.36
N SER A 157 -2.86 -6.35 -15.06
CA SER A 157 -4.11 -7.12 -15.19
C SER A 157 -4.32 -8.12 -14.06
N PHE A 158 -3.25 -8.53 -13.37
CA PHE A 158 -3.28 -9.49 -12.27
C PHE A 158 -3.24 -8.84 -10.88
N PHE A 159 -3.05 -7.53 -10.80
CA PHE A 159 -3.04 -6.79 -9.53
C PHE A 159 -3.85 -5.50 -9.62
N ILE A 160 -4.68 -5.27 -8.60
CA ILE A 160 -5.40 -4.02 -8.42
C ILE A 160 -4.43 -2.98 -7.85
N HIS A 161 -4.41 -1.82 -8.49
CA HIS A 161 -3.77 -0.62 -7.98
C HIS A 161 -4.82 0.45 -7.74
N ARG A 162 -4.90 0.96 -6.51
CA ARG A 162 -5.68 2.18 -6.24
C ARG A 162 -4.89 3.36 -6.80
N LYS A 163 -5.58 4.31 -7.43
CA LYS A 163 -4.92 5.51 -7.96
C LYS A 163 -4.48 6.35 -6.77
N LYS A 164 -3.29 6.95 -6.81
CA LYS A 164 -2.94 7.96 -5.80
C LYS A 164 -3.91 9.14 -5.89
N CYS A 165 -4.39 9.61 -4.74
CA CYS A 165 -5.17 10.83 -4.71
C CYS A 165 -4.31 11.99 -5.23
N GLN A 166 -4.82 12.78 -6.18
CA GLN A 166 -4.15 13.98 -6.68
C GLN A 166 -3.96 15.07 -5.60
N HIS A 167 -4.69 14.96 -4.49
CA HIS A 167 -4.59 15.86 -3.34
C HIS A 167 -3.74 15.27 -2.20
N GLY A 168 -3.22 14.04 -2.35
CA GLY A 168 -2.31 13.42 -1.38
C GLY A 168 -2.85 13.44 0.06
N GLY A 169 -2.01 13.88 0.99
CA GLY A 169 -2.36 14.03 2.41
C GLY A 169 -3.30 15.19 2.72
N GLU A 170 -3.53 16.11 1.78
CA GLU A 170 -4.44 17.26 1.90
C GLU A 170 -5.86 16.98 1.36
N CYS A 171 -6.17 15.72 1.05
CA CYS A 171 -7.46 15.38 0.48
C CYS A 171 -8.63 15.68 1.44
N LEU A 172 -9.51 16.61 1.03
CA LEU A 172 -10.74 16.95 1.77
C LEU A 172 -11.84 15.89 1.61
N HIS A 173 -11.73 15.01 0.63
CA HIS A 173 -12.70 13.96 0.33
C HIS A 173 -12.32 12.61 0.95
N ILE A 174 -11.35 12.57 1.85
CA ILE A 174 -10.91 11.32 2.48
C ILE A 174 -12.01 10.63 3.30
N THR A 175 -12.98 11.40 3.81
CA THR A 175 -14.14 10.89 4.53
C THR A 175 -15.29 10.48 3.61
N ASP A 176 -15.24 10.82 2.32
CA ASP A 176 -16.22 10.32 1.34
C ASP A 176 -15.90 8.85 1.04
N GLU A 177 -16.86 7.97 1.33
CA GLU A 177 -16.72 6.54 1.10
C GLU A 177 -16.43 6.21 -0.36
N LYS A 178 -17.03 6.93 -1.32
CA LYS A 178 -16.81 6.65 -2.74
C LYS A 178 -15.39 7.01 -3.16
N HIS A 179 -14.90 8.17 -2.72
CA HIS A 179 -13.56 8.65 -3.01
C HIS A 179 -12.48 7.79 -2.35
N SER A 180 -12.60 7.52 -1.06
CA SER A 180 -11.63 6.72 -0.29
C SER A 180 -11.50 5.28 -0.77
N ARG A 181 -12.54 4.74 -1.43
CA ARG A 181 -12.50 3.42 -2.10
C ARG A 181 -11.68 3.44 -3.39
N GLN A 182 -11.67 4.55 -4.12
CA GLN A 182 -11.01 4.67 -5.43
C GLN A 182 -9.55 5.12 -5.34
N TYR A 183 -9.24 5.94 -4.31
CA TYR A 183 -7.94 6.58 -4.21
C TYR A 183 -7.16 6.17 -2.96
N GLU A 184 -5.89 5.86 -3.17
CA GLU A 184 -4.91 5.66 -2.11
C GLU A 184 -4.46 7.02 -1.56
N HIS A 185 -4.38 7.10 -0.23
CA HIS A 185 -3.91 8.26 0.50
C HIS A 185 -2.63 7.91 1.25
N PRO A 186 -1.69 8.86 1.42
CA PRO A 186 -0.41 8.57 2.07
C PRO A 186 -0.56 8.16 3.53
N GLU A 187 0.48 7.59 4.12
CA GLU A 187 0.49 7.26 5.55
C GLU A 187 0.45 8.51 6.44
N PHE A 188 0.10 8.34 7.71
CA PHE A 188 0.27 9.42 8.69
C PHE A 188 1.74 9.77 8.87
N CYS A 189 2.04 11.05 9.06
CA CYS A 189 3.40 11.50 9.27
C CYS A 189 4.03 10.81 10.49
N PRO A 190 5.23 10.21 10.36
CA PRO A 190 5.87 9.51 11.47
C PRO A 190 6.19 10.44 12.66
N ALA A 191 6.36 11.74 12.42
CA ALA A 191 6.59 12.74 13.46
C ALA A 191 5.30 13.16 14.20
N ASN A 192 4.11 12.71 13.79
CA ASN A 192 2.81 13.00 14.41
C ASN A 192 2.69 14.49 14.85
N SER A 193 2.54 14.74 16.15
CA SER A 193 2.34 16.07 16.74
C SER A 193 3.58 16.95 16.79
N GLU A 194 4.76 16.37 16.54
CA GLU A 194 6.03 17.09 16.51
C GLU A 194 6.40 17.57 15.10
N CYS A 195 5.61 17.20 14.08
CA CYS A 195 5.85 17.63 12.73
C CYS A 195 5.58 19.14 12.57
N LEU A 196 6.62 19.87 12.14
CA LEU A 196 6.54 21.30 11.82
C LEU A 196 6.60 21.57 10.31
N ASP A 197 6.81 20.54 9.49
CA ASP A 197 6.88 20.68 8.04
C ASP A 197 5.47 20.88 7.48
N THR A 198 5.26 22.06 6.89
CA THR A 198 4.02 22.43 6.20
C THR A 198 4.25 22.69 4.72
N SER A 199 5.35 22.17 4.16
CA SER A 199 5.62 22.27 2.73
C SER A 199 4.57 21.48 1.94
N LYS A 200 4.24 21.98 0.75
CA LYS A 200 3.28 21.30 -0.13
C LYS A 200 3.69 19.88 -0.47
N ASP A 201 5.00 19.65 -0.63
CA ASP A 201 5.55 18.33 -0.91
C ASP A 201 5.32 17.36 0.26
N HIS A 202 5.64 17.80 1.49
CA HIS A 202 5.39 17.01 2.69
C HIS A 202 3.90 16.71 2.91
N LEU A 203 3.03 17.71 2.76
CA LEU A 203 1.59 17.55 2.93
C LEU A 203 0.95 16.70 1.80
N PHE A 204 1.57 16.67 0.61
CA PHE A 204 1.18 15.73 -0.43
C PHE A 204 1.54 14.29 -0.05
N HIS A 205 2.69 14.08 0.59
CA HIS A 205 3.22 12.75 0.92
C HIS A 205 2.84 12.21 2.30
N TYR A 206 2.30 13.02 3.21
CA TYR A 206 1.93 12.61 4.56
C TYR A 206 0.62 13.21 5.04
N ARG A 207 -0.20 12.38 5.69
CA ARG A 207 -1.41 12.82 6.38
C ARG A 207 -1.09 13.32 7.79
N HIS A 208 -1.87 14.30 8.22
CA HIS A 208 -1.85 14.83 9.59
C HIS A 208 -3.26 14.82 10.15
N LEU A 209 -3.40 14.59 11.45
CA LEU A 209 -4.67 14.87 12.12
C LEU A 209 -4.90 16.39 12.16
N PRO A 210 -6.15 16.86 12.18
CA PRO A 210 -6.45 18.28 12.34
C PRO A 210 -5.76 18.87 13.57
N ARG A 211 -5.22 20.08 13.45
CA ARG A 211 -4.63 20.79 14.60
C ARG A 211 -5.72 21.23 15.57
N CYS A 212 -5.48 21.03 16.87
CA CYS A 212 -6.36 21.55 17.91
C CYS A 212 -6.34 23.09 17.89
N LYS A 213 -7.51 23.71 17.83
CA LYS A 213 -7.66 25.18 17.75
C LYS A 213 -7.09 25.92 18.96
N THR A 214 -7.08 25.28 20.13
CA THR A 214 -6.63 25.87 21.39
C THR A 214 -5.19 25.50 21.74
N GLY A 215 -4.55 24.63 20.94
CA GLY A 215 -3.18 24.17 21.18
C GLY A 215 -3.03 23.35 22.47
N PRO A 216 -1.79 22.93 22.81
CA PRO A 216 -1.52 22.06 23.95
C PRO A 216 -1.78 22.74 25.31
N ILE A 217 -1.74 24.07 25.37
CA ILE A 217 -1.76 24.82 26.63
C ILE A 217 -3.18 25.17 27.06
N LYS A 218 -4.06 25.55 26.11
CA LYS A 218 -5.43 26.02 26.41
C LYS A 218 -6.50 24.95 26.16
N CYS A 219 -6.14 23.79 25.63
CA CYS A 219 -7.07 22.70 25.41
C CYS A 219 -7.37 21.92 26.69
N LEU A 220 -8.54 22.18 27.31
CA LEU A 220 -8.98 21.45 28.51
C LEU A 220 -9.12 19.94 28.28
N LEU A 221 -9.54 19.51 27.08
CA LEU A 221 -9.70 18.09 26.75
C LEU A 221 -8.34 17.37 26.68
N PHE A 222 -7.32 18.03 26.13
CA PHE A 222 -5.95 17.53 26.13
C PHE A 222 -5.34 17.48 27.52
N LEU A 223 -5.51 18.54 28.31
CA LEU A 223 -5.04 18.60 29.69
C LEU A 223 -5.69 17.53 30.56
N LYS A 224 -6.96 17.18 30.29
CA LYS A 224 -7.69 16.09 30.93
C LYS A 224 -7.38 14.71 30.35
N ARG A 225 -6.51 14.62 29.34
CA ARG A 225 -6.16 13.38 28.61
C ARG A 225 -7.38 12.64 28.07
N ASP A 226 -8.35 13.40 27.54
CA ASP A 226 -9.54 12.82 26.93
C ASP A 226 -9.14 11.90 25.75
N PRO A 227 -9.48 10.59 25.78
CA PRO A 227 -8.97 9.63 24.81
C PRO A 227 -9.47 9.88 23.38
N GLU A 228 -10.72 10.30 23.21
CA GLU A 228 -11.31 10.55 21.89
C GLU A 228 -10.72 11.81 21.26
N HIS A 229 -10.58 12.87 22.05
CA HIS A 229 -10.00 14.12 21.60
C HIS A 229 -8.53 13.98 21.22
N CYS A 230 -7.72 13.30 22.05
CA CYS A 230 -6.30 13.11 21.79
C CYS A 230 -6.01 12.24 20.56
N ARG A 231 -6.95 11.35 20.19
CA ARG A 231 -6.87 10.57 18.94
C ARG A 231 -7.27 11.36 17.69
N SER A 232 -8.05 12.44 17.86
CA SER A 232 -8.65 13.16 16.74
C SER A 232 -7.92 14.46 16.40
N TYR A 233 -7.06 14.98 17.30
CA TYR A 233 -6.42 16.28 17.11
C TYR A 233 -4.93 16.31 17.49
N LEU A 234 -4.11 16.96 16.66
CA LEU A 234 -2.73 17.28 16.99
C LEU A 234 -2.65 18.46 17.96
N HIS A 235 -1.95 18.26 19.08
CA HIS A 235 -1.70 19.28 20.08
C HIS A 235 -0.26 19.79 19.95
N CYS A 236 -0.06 20.66 18.97
CA CYS A 236 1.18 21.39 18.75
C CYS A 236 0.99 22.87 19.08
N LYS A 237 2.06 23.57 19.43
CA LYS A 237 2.05 25.04 19.53
C LYS A 237 1.49 25.64 18.23
N ILE A 238 0.73 26.73 18.35
CA ILE A 238 0.09 27.36 17.19
C ILE A 238 1.13 28.21 16.48
N ILE A 239 1.18 28.16 15.14
CA ILE A 239 2.09 29.02 14.37
C ILE A 239 1.67 30.48 14.60
N CYS A 240 2.63 31.34 14.93
CA CYS A 240 2.38 32.75 15.11
C CYS A 240 1.78 33.37 13.84
N GLU A 241 0.66 34.10 13.97
CA GLU A 241 -0.02 34.76 12.83
C GLU A 241 0.89 35.74 12.08
N PHE A 242 1.85 36.32 12.81
CA PHE A 242 2.83 37.26 12.26
C PHE A 242 4.09 36.57 11.71
N GLY A 243 4.21 35.26 11.86
CA GLY A 243 5.30 34.44 11.32
C GLY A 243 6.69 35.00 11.67
N THR A 244 7.50 35.24 10.63
CA THR A 244 8.86 35.82 10.74
C THR A 244 8.88 37.24 11.27
N PHE A 245 7.77 37.97 11.19
CA PHE A 245 7.65 39.38 11.55
C PHE A 245 6.83 39.59 12.82
N CYS A 246 6.83 38.59 13.70
CA CYS A 246 6.15 38.69 14.98
C CYS A 246 6.57 39.95 15.73
N VAL A 247 5.62 40.85 15.97
CA VAL A 247 5.81 42.07 16.75
C VAL A 247 5.74 41.82 18.26
N ASN A 248 5.15 40.69 18.65
CA ASN A 248 4.95 40.28 20.04
C ASN A 248 6.02 39.31 20.54
N PHE A 249 7.16 39.19 19.84
CA PHE A 249 8.22 38.26 20.22
C PHE A 249 8.88 38.57 21.58
N HIS A 250 8.70 39.80 22.08
CA HIS A 250 9.14 40.23 23.40
C HIS A 250 8.23 39.76 24.54
N ASP A 251 6.99 39.40 24.23
CA ASP A 251 6.06 38.82 25.19
C ASP A 251 6.43 37.34 25.37
N GLN A 252 6.97 37.00 26.55
CA GLN A 252 7.41 35.64 26.86
C GLN A 252 6.26 34.63 26.85
N GLU A 253 5.04 35.05 27.22
CA GLU A 253 3.88 34.16 27.18
C GLU A 253 3.51 33.86 25.73
N HIS A 254 3.40 34.90 24.90
CA HIS A 254 3.19 34.73 23.45
C HIS A 254 4.27 33.88 22.78
N PHE A 255 5.55 34.17 23.06
CA PHE A 255 6.69 33.49 22.46
C PHE A 255 6.77 32.02 22.87
N ASN A 256 6.46 31.71 24.13
CA ASN A 256 6.45 30.33 24.62
C ASN A 256 5.24 29.54 24.12
N ASP A 257 4.09 30.18 23.93
CA ASP A 257 2.84 29.52 23.54
C ASP A 257 2.72 29.26 22.04
N GLN A 258 3.44 30.03 21.21
CA GLN A 258 3.38 29.96 19.75
C GLN A 258 4.69 29.46 19.13
N LEU A 259 4.62 29.04 17.86
CA LEU A 259 5.77 28.67 17.06
C LEU A 259 6.15 29.83 16.14
N HIS A 260 7.43 30.17 16.18
CA HIS A 260 8.04 31.16 15.31
C HIS A 260 9.04 30.47 14.38
N PRO A 261 9.14 30.90 13.11
CA PRO A 261 10.10 30.37 12.14
C PRO A 261 11.53 30.92 12.34
N PHE A 262 11.81 31.63 13.44
CA PHE A 262 13.11 32.19 13.79
C PHE A 262 13.57 31.71 15.17
N TYR A 263 14.88 31.69 15.39
CA TYR A 263 15.48 31.28 16.66
C TYR A 263 15.11 32.24 17.79
N GLN A 264 15.03 31.71 19.02
CA GLN A 264 14.76 32.49 20.22
C GLN A 264 15.66 33.74 20.27
N PRO A 265 15.07 34.94 20.21
CA PRO A 265 15.82 36.19 20.30
C PRO A 265 16.57 36.27 21.62
N CYS A 266 17.70 36.98 21.65
CA CYS A 266 18.44 37.17 22.90
C CYS A 266 17.48 37.73 23.98
N PRO A 267 17.55 37.28 25.24
CA PRO A 267 16.63 37.71 26.30
C PRO A 267 16.57 39.23 26.51
N SER A 268 17.58 39.94 26.02
CA SER A 268 17.76 41.38 26.12
C SER A 268 17.30 42.16 24.87
N THR A 269 16.70 41.50 23.87
CA THR A 269 16.10 42.15 22.69
C THR A 269 14.77 42.84 23.10
N PRO A 270 14.47 44.09 22.69
CA PRO A 270 15.14 44.90 21.66
C PRO A 270 16.13 45.94 22.22
N PHE A 271 16.18 46.13 23.55
CA PHE A 271 16.81 47.31 24.15
C PHE A 271 18.27 47.11 24.57
N SER A 272 18.78 45.87 24.64
CA SER A 272 20.11 45.57 25.17
C SER A 272 20.73 44.28 24.61
N CYS A 273 20.56 44.01 23.32
CA CYS A 273 21.35 42.95 22.66
C CYS A 273 22.76 43.52 22.40
N ARG A 274 23.78 42.97 23.07
CA ARG A 274 25.20 43.25 22.78
C ARG A 274 25.77 42.15 21.90
#